data_AF-A0A9X3ZKU5-F1
#
_entry.id   AF-A0A9X3ZKU5-F1
#
_cell.length_a   1.000
_cell.length_b   1.000
_cell.length_c   1.000
_cell.angle_alpha   90.00
_cell.angle_beta   90.00
_cell.angle_gamma   90.00
#
_symmetry.space_group_name_H-M   'P 1'
#
loop_
_entity.id
_entity.type
_entity.pdbx_description
1 polymer ?
#
loop_
_entity_poly.entity_id
_entity_poly.type
_entity_poly.pdbx_seq_one_letter_code
_entity_poly.pdbx_strand_id
1 'polypeptide(L)'
;MGKIISHFKRLRFSNFAAGYSDEKSIFGIVCNTSNQEFKKIKDDNSYKIESMSNERVKITGDGRTKAGKALNAKIKDIRAILQKYPTYNNFMLDQLKLNCWVLGARMGYVSVCGVASGHFVVAIPVKSQDFGGDNFPVIPECLTEIKQSEFLMLQGK
;
A
#
# COMPACT_ATOMS: atom_id res chain seq x y z
N MET A 1 0.60 -0.37 -11.39
CA MET A 1 1.72 -1.08 -10.73
C MET A 1 3.02 -1.17 -11.54
N GLY A 2 2.99 -1.34 -12.88
CA GLY A 2 4.22 -1.54 -13.69
C GLY A 2 5.26 -0.39 -13.72
N LYS A 3 4.83 0.87 -13.62
CA LYS A 3 5.76 2.03 -13.66
C LYS A 3 6.64 2.16 -12.41
N ILE A 4 6.10 1.85 -11.22
CA ILE A 4 6.84 1.92 -9.95
C ILE A 4 7.94 0.85 -9.92
N ILE A 5 7.62 -0.38 -10.31
CA ILE A 5 8.59 -1.48 -10.42
C ILE A 5 9.71 -1.11 -11.42
N SER A 6 9.39 -0.45 -12.53
CA SER A 6 10.41 -0.01 -13.51
C SER A 6 11.40 1.04 -12.97
N HIS A 7 10.97 1.93 -12.05
CA HIS A 7 11.84 2.93 -11.44
C HIS A 7 12.83 2.33 -10.45
N PHE A 8 12.39 1.31 -9.69
CA PHE A 8 13.28 0.56 -8.80
C PHE A 8 14.24 -0.37 -9.56
N LYS A 9 13.85 -0.90 -10.73
CA LYS A 9 14.74 -1.71 -11.60
C LYS A 9 15.96 -0.95 -12.13
N ARG A 10 15.93 0.39 -12.21
CA ARG A 10 17.07 1.23 -12.65
C ARG A 10 18.06 1.59 -11.55
N LEU A 11 17.80 1.16 -10.31
CA LEU A 11 18.75 1.25 -9.21
C LEU A 11 19.37 -0.14 -8.96
N ARG A 12 20.58 -0.21 -8.40
CA ARG A 12 21.25 -1.46 -7.97
C ARG A 12 20.54 -2.17 -6.80
N PHE A 13 19.21 -2.12 -6.75
CA PHE A 13 18.37 -2.61 -5.65
C PHE A 13 17.34 -3.61 -6.17
N SER A 14 17.66 -4.37 -7.21
CA SER A 14 16.78 -5.36 -7.87
C SER A 14 16.32 -6.51 -6.98
N ASN A 15 16.92 -6.67 -5.79
CA ASN A 15 16.62 -7.74 -4.84
C ASN A 15 15.97 -7.27 -3.53
N PHE A 16 15.57 -6.00 -3.39
CA PHE A 16 14.97 -5.51 -2.14
C PHE A 16 13.47 -5.88 -2.07
N ALA A 17 13.12 -6.65 -1.05
CA ALA A 17 11.76 -7.11 -0.78
C ALA A 17 10.93 -5.96 -0.17
N ALA A 18 10.23 -5.24 -1.05
CA ALA A 18 9.24 -4.19 -0.74
C ALA A 18 9.81 -2.87 -0.17
N GLY A 19 9.18 -1.74 -0.50
CA GLY A 19 9.42 -0.47 0.17
C GLY A 19 8.68 -0.39 1.51
N TYR A 20 9.17 0.41 2.46
CA TYR A 20 8.36 0.83 3.60
C TYR A 20 7.50 1.99 3.12
N SER A 21 6.24 1.71 2.81
CA SER A 21 5.34 2.66 2.18
C SER A 21 3.92 2.46 2.68
N ASP A 22 3.18 3.56 2.76
CA ASP A 22 1.73 3.53 2.73
C ASP A 22 1.24 3.80 1.29
N GLU A 23 -0.07 3.90 1.10
CA GLU A 23 -0.68 4.11 -0.21
C GLU A 23 -0.33 5.45 -0.88
N LYS A 24 0.13 6.44 -0.10
CA LYS A 24 0.39 7.81 -0.54
C LYS A 24 1.86 8.21 -0.41
N SER A 25 2.67 7.42 0.28
CA SER A 25 4.02 7.77 0.68
C SER A 25 4.96 6.58 0.74
N ILE A 26 6.15 6.74 0.18
CA ILE A 26 7.30 5.88 0.48
C ILE A 26 8.17 6.58 1.53
N PHE A 27 8.51 5.86 2.58
CA PHE A 27 9.31 6.34 3.71
C PHE A 27 10.74 5.77 3.70
N GLY A 28 10.98 4.70 2.94
CA GLY A 28 12.30 4.09 2.78
C GLY A 28 12.23 2.80 1.97
N ILE A 29 13.39 2.25 1.67
CA ILE A 29 13.52 0.92 1.05
C ILE A 29 13.64 -0.12 2.16
N VAL A 30 12.92 -1.24 2.09
CA VAL A 30 13.06 -2.33 3.07
C VAL A 30 13.83 -3.49 2.46
N CYS A 31 14.73 -4.08 3.24
CA CYS A 31 15.28 -5.40 2.96
C CYS A 31 15.36 -6.23 4.23
N ASN A 32 15.47 -7.54 4.03
CA ASN A 32 15.99 -8.42 5.05
C ASN A 32 17.53 -8.26 5.17
N THR A 33 18.06 -8.39 6.38
CA THR A 33 19.51 -8.31 6.67
C THR A 33 20.33 -9.40 5.97
N SER A 34 19.72 -10.52 5.58
CA SER A 34 20.34 -11.59 4.79
C SER A 34 20.64 -11.21 3.33
N ASN A 35 20.07 -10.11 2.83
CA ASN A 35 20.20 -9.71 1.43
C ASN A 35 21.64 -9.35 1.04
N GLN A 36 22.14 -9.89 -0.07
CA GLN A 36 23.52 -9.64 -0.53
C GLN A 36 23.76 -8.17 -0.89
N GLU A 37 22.77 -7.47 -1.42
CA GLU A 37 22.90 -6.04 -1.73
C GLU A 37 22.89 -5.19 -0.46
N PHE A 38 22.17 -5.60 0.58
CA PHE A 38 22.23 -4.94 1.89
C PHE A 38 23.63 -5.05 2.50
N LYS A 39 24.27 -6.23 2.42
CA LYS A 39 25.63 -6.45 2.93
C LYS A 39 26.67 -5.53 2.27
N LYS A 40 26.43 -5.06 1.04
CA LYS A 40 27.32 -4.12 0.33
C LYS A 40 27.18 -2.67 0.81
N ILE A 41 26.02 -2.30 1.35
CA ILE A 41 25.70 -0.92 1.76
C ILE A 41 25.67 -0.73 3.28
N LYS A 42 25.73 -1.82 4.06
CA LYS A 42 25.61 -1.76 5.53
C LYS A 42 26.67 -0.88 6.20
N ASP A 43 27.86 -0.80 5.60
CA ASP A 43 29.02 -0.06 6.13
C ASP A 43 29.20 1.30 5.41
N ASP A 44 28.33 1.64 4.45
CA ASP A 44 28.38 2.90 3.70
C ASP A 44 27.66 4.00 4.49
N ASN A 45 28.41 5.03 4.89
CA ASN A 45 27.93 6.21 5.61
C ASN A 45 27.00 7.12 4.78
N SER A 46 26.76 6.78 3.52
CA SER A 46 25.79 7.47 2.67
C SER A 46 24.34 7.13 2.99
N TYR A 47 24.09 6.06 3.75
CA TYR A 47 22.75 5.55 4.02
C TYR A 47 22.47 5.45 5.52
N LYS A 48 21.25 5.78 5.90
CA LYS A 48 20.73 5.59 7.26
C LYS A 48 19.92 4.30 7.30
N ILE A 49 20.30 3.42 8.21
CA ILE A 49 19.74 2.08 8.35
C ILE A 49 19.05 2.00 9.71
N GLU A 50 17.75 1.75 9.71
CA GLU A 50 16.95 1.56 10.92
C GLU A 50 16.47 0.11 10.99
N SER A 51 16.73 -0.56 12.11
CA SER A 51 16.24 -1.92 12.33
C SER A 51 14.72 -1.95 12.48
N MET A 52 14.09 -2.96 11.87
CA MET A 52 12.67 -3.25 11.97
C MET A 52 12.45 -4.66 12.53
N SER A 53 11.20 -5.03 12.82
CA SER A 53 10.84 -6.40 13.20
C SER A 53 11.12 -7.40 12.06
N ASN A 54 11.28 -8.68 12.42
CA ASN A 54 11.47 -9.80 11.49
C ASN A 54 12.75 -9.71 10.63
N GLU A 55 13.87 -9.28 11.23
CA GLU A 55 15.18 -9.19 10.56
C GLU A 55 15.17 -8.27 9.31
N ARG A 56 14.25 -7.31 9.30
CA ARG A 56 14.16 -6.30 8.25
C ARG A 56 14.82 -5.03 8.70
N VAL A 57 15.27 -4.24 7.74
CA VAL A 57 15.83 -2.91 7.94
C VAL A 57 15.21 -1.94 6.95
N LYS A 58 14.97 -0.71 7.42
CA LYS A 58 14.55 0.43 6.61
C LYS A 58 15.78 1.24 6.24
N ILE A 59 15.96 1.51 4.95
CA ILE A 59 17.07 2.27 4.41
C ILE A 59 16.56 3.60 3.85
N THR A 60 17.19 4.67 4.30
CA THR A 60 16.99 6.03 3.79
C THR A 60 18.35 6.65 3.46
N GLY A 61 18.38 7.73 2.68
CA GLY A 61 19.64 8.40 2.38
C GLY A 61 20.08 9.32 3.51
N ASP A 62 21.37 9.38 3.82
CA ASP A 62 21.91 10.46 4.64
C ASP A 62 21.87 11.78 3.84
N GLY A 63 21.22 12.80 4.39
CA GLY A 63 21.14 14.13 3.79
C GLY A 63 22.49 14.86 3.69
N ARG A 64 23.56 14.35 4.30
CA ARG A 64 24.91 14.94 4.25
C ARG A 64 25.72 14.47 3.04
N THR A 65 25.41 13.31 2.47
CA THR A 65 26.19 12.72 1.37
C THR A 65 25.50 12.92 0.01
N LYS A 66 26.28 12.93 -1.07
CA LYS A 66 25.74 13.07 -2.45
C LYS A 66 24.84 11.89 -2.81
N ALA A 67 25.26 10.68 -2.46
CA ALA A 67 24.50 9.46 -2.71
C ALA A 67 23.20 9.40 -1.89
N GLY A 68 23.24 9.78 -0.61
CA GLY A 68 22.06 9.84 0.24
C GLY A 68 21.05 10.90 -0.20
N LYS A 69 21.51 12.10 -0.58
CA LYS A 69 20.65 13.13 -1.22
C LYS A 69 19.98 12.62 -2.49
N ALA A 70 20.71 11.92 -3.34
CA ALA A 70 20.17 11.36 -4.59
C ALA A 70 19.10 10.29 -4.33
N LEU A 71 19.29 9.43 -3.32
CA LEU A 71 18.27 8.46 -2.90
C LEU A 71 17.01 9.16 -2.38
N ASN A 72 17.17 10.17 -1.52
CA ASN A 72 16.04 10.91 -0.96
C ASN A 72 15.25 11.69 -2.02
N ALA A 73 15.93 12.25 -3.03
CA ALA A 73 15.28 12.90 -4.16
C ALA A 73 14.37 11.91 -4.92
N LYS A 74 14.86 10.70 -5.21
CA LYS A 74 14.05 9.67 -5.88
C LYS A 74 12.86 9.21 -5.03
N ILE A 75 13.04 9.05 -3.71
CA ILE A 75 11.92 8.73 -2.80
C ILE A 75 10.87 9.84 -2.86
N LYS A 76 11.30 11.11 -2.90
CA LYS A 76 10.40 12.27 -3.04
C LYS A 76 9.65 12.27 -4.38
N ASP A 77 10.33 11.99 -5.49
CA ASP A 77 9.70 11.91 -6.82
C ASP A 77 8.63 10.82 -6.86
N ILE A 78 8.91 9.65 -6.29
CA ILE A 78 7.94 8.56 -6.22
C ILE A 78 6.76 8.95 -5.33
N ARG A 79 7.00 9.60 -4.19
CA ARG A 79 5.95 10.13 -3.32
C ARG A 79 5.05 11.11 -4.07
N ALA A 80 5.62 12.01 -4.87
CA ALA A 80 4.85 12.94 -5.69
C ALA A 80 3.97 12.22 -6.72
N ILE A 81 4.46 11.13 -7.32
CA ILE A 81 3.66 10.28 -8.21
C ILE A 81 2.51 9.61 -7.46
N LEU A 82 2.78 9.02 -6.28
CA LEU A 82 1.75 8.36 -5.46
C LEU A 82 0.68 9.34 -4.96
N GLN A 83 1.06 10.57 -4.63
CA GLN A 83 0.12 11.62 -4.24
C GLN A 83 -0.71 12.11 -5.43
N LYS A 84 -0.12 12.18 -6.63
CA LYS A 84 -0.81 12.64 -7.85
C LYS A 84 -1.82 11.61 -8.37
N TYR A 85 -1.50 10.33 -8.25
CA TYR A 85 -2.34 9.24 -8.73
C TYR A 85 -2.84 8.43 -7.53
N PRO A 86 -4.03 8.75 -6.98
CA PRO A 86 -4.61 7.94 -5.92
C PRO A 86 -4.61 6.45 -6.33
N THR A 87 -4.44 5.57 -5.35
CA THR A 87 -4.56 4.14 -5.59
C THR A 87 -5.89 3.85 -6.26
N TYR A 88 -5.92 2.84 -7.14
CA TYR A 88 -7.16 2.43 -7.79
C TYR A 88 -8.30 2.27 -6.76
N ASN A 89 -7.97 1.74 -5.57
CA ASN A 89 -8.91 1.62 -4.47
C ASN A 89 -9.45 2.95 -3.99
N ASN A 90 -8.58 3.87 -3.54
CA ASN A 90 -9.04 5.16 -3.06
C ASN A 90 -9.79 5.94 -4.14
N PHE A 91 -9.27 5.94 -5.37
CA PHE A 91 -9.94 6.62 -6.48
C PHE A 91 -11.34 6.06 -6.72
N MET A 92 -11.48 4.75 -6.87
CA MET A 92 -12.77 4.14 -7.18
C MET A 92 -13.76 4.24 -6.02
N LEU A 93 -13.31 4.01 -4.78
CA LEU A 93 -14.14 4.16 -3.59
C LEU A 93 -14.59 5.61 -3.39
N ASP A 94 -13.72 6.59 -3.67
CA ASP A 94 -14.07 8.02 -3.63
C ASP A 94 -15.11 8.37 -4.70
N GLN A 95 -14.88 7.94 -5.95
CA GLN A 95 -15.80 8.22 -7.07
C GLN A 95 -17.17 7.59 -6.88
N LEU A 96 -17.23 6.38 -6.33
CA LEU A 96 -18.47 5.64 -6.10
C LEU A 96 -19.11 5.96 -4.74
N LYS A 97 -18.48 6.80 -3.91
CA LYS A 97 -18.92 7.12 -2.53
C LYS A 97 -19.08 5.87 -1.66
N LEU A 98 -18.17 4.91 -1.82
CA LEU A 98 -18.16 3.62 -1.13
C LEU A 98 -17.10 3.52 -0.03
N ASN A 99 -16.41 4.60 0.30
CA ASN A 99 -15.53 4.61 1.47
C ASN A 99 -16.35 4.44 2.76
N CYS A 100 -16.02 3.43 3.54
CA CYS A 100 -16.61 3.18 4.85
C CYS A 100 -15.54 2.69 5.82
N TRP A 101 -15.50 3.31 7.00
CA TRP A 101 -14.66 2.94 8.14
C TRP A 101 -15.51 2.44 9.30
N VAL A 102 -15.26 1.20 9.76
CA VAL A 102 -15.89 0.62 10.94
C VAL A 102 -14.82 0.44 12.02
N LEU A 103 -15.02 1.06 13.19
CA LEU A 103 -14.03 1.14 14.25
C LEU A 103 -14.44 0.30 15.46
N GLY A 104 -13.63 -0.70 15.79
CA GLY A 104 -13.72 -1.45 17.04
C GLY A 104 -12.74 -0.93 18.10
N ALA A 105 -12.79 -1.51 19.30
CA ALA A 105 -11.99 -1.06 20.44
C ALA A 105 -10.46 -1.07 20.22
N ARG A 106 -9.95 -1.94 19.34
CA ARG A 106 -8.51 -2.08 19.02
C ARG A 106 -8.20 -2.29 17.53
N MET A 107 -9.21 -2.17 16.67
CA MET A 107 -9.10 -2.50 15.25
C MET A 107 -9.99 -1.60 14.40
N GLY A 108 -9.54 -1.27 13.19
CA GLY A 108 -10.33 -0.57 12.20
C GLY A 108 -10.50 -1.44 10.96
N TYR A 109 -11.73 -1.49 10.45
CA TYR A 109 -12.07 -2.10 9.17
C TYR A 109 -12.34 -0.99 8.17
N VAL A 110 -11.85 -1.15 6.95
CA VAL A 110 -12.02 -0.16 5.88
C VAL A 110 -12.50 -0.86 4.61
N SER A 111 -13.27 -0.12 3.82
CA SER A 111 -13.68 -0.59 2.49
C SER A 111 -12.48 -0.76 1.57
N VAL A 112 -12.51 -1.81 0.76
CA VAL A 112 -11.48 -2.09 -0.25
C VAL A 112 -12.17 -2.51 -1.54
N CYS A 113 -11.56 -2.21 -2.69
CA CYS A 113 -12.07 -2.68 -3.97
C CYS A 113 -10.96 -3.29 -4.83
N GLY A 114 -11.34 -3.79 -6.00
CA GLY A 114 -10.43 -4.36 -6.98
C GLY A 114 -11.15 -4.74 -8.26
N VAL A 115 -10.39 -5.23 -9.24
CA VAL A 115 -10.92 -5.77 -10.48
C VAL A 115 -10.40 -7.17 -10.69
N ALA A 116 -11.30 -8.12 -10.93
CA ALA A 116 -10.96 -9.50 -11.26
C ALA A 116 -11.81 -9.94 -12.46
N SER A 117 -11.17 -10.51 -13.48
CA SER A 117 -11.85 -11.04 -14.67
C SER A 117 -12.88 -10.06 -15.30
N GLY A 118 -12.53 -8.77 -15.38
CA GLY A 118 -13.41 -7.73 -15.92
C GLY A 118 -14.53 -7.25 -14.98
N HIS A 119 -14.64 -7.79 -13.77
CA HIS A 119 -15.64 -7.40 -12.78
C HIS A 119 -15.02 -6.49 -11.73
N PHE A 120 -15.69 -5.39 -11.42
CA PHE A 120 -15.37 -4.54 -10.27
C PHE A 120 -15.94 -5.19 -9.01
N VAL A 121 -15.08 -5.42 -8.01
CA VAL A 121 -15.46 -6.05 -6.74
C VAL A 121 -15.16 -5.07 -5.62
N VAL A 122 -16.11 -4.90 -4.72
CA VAL A 122 -15.96 -4.08 -3.51
C VAL A 122 -16.30 -4.92 -2.29
N ALA A 123 -15.49 -4.79 -1.23
CA ALA A 123 -15.77 -5.35 0.08
C ALA A 123 -15.96 -4.18 1.05
N ILE A 124 -17.14 -4.11 1.66
CA ILE A 124 -17.54 -3.00 2.52
C ILE A 124 -17.88 -3.59 3.90
N PRO A 125 -17.25 -3.11 4.99
CA PRO A 125 -17.57 -3.57 6.32
C PRO A 125 -18.97 -3.10 6.75
N VAL A 126 -19.67 -3.94 7.50
CA VAL A 126 -20.98 -3.61 8.09
C VAL A 126 -20.78 -3.36 9.59
N LYS A 127 -21.29 -2.24 10.08
CA LYS A 127 -21.18 -1.84 11.49
C LYS A 127 -22.18 -2.61 12.35
N SER A 128 -21.70 -3.36 13.35
CA SER A 128 -22.52 -3.91 14.43
C SER A 128 -22.70 -2.88 15.56
N GLN A 129 -23.64 -3.11 16.50
CA GLN A 129 -23.98 -2.13 17.54
C GLN A 129 -22.80 -1.67 18.41
N ASP A 130 -21.85 -2.57 18.69
CA ASP A 130 -20.69 -2.28 19.57
C ASP A 130 -19.55 -1.54 18.85
N PHE A 131 -19.70 -1.27 17.55
CA PHE A 131 -18.68 -0.66 16.72
C PHE A 131 -19.06 0.78 16.36
N GLY A 132 -18.06 1.66 16.37
CA GLY A 132 -18.17 3.04 15.91
C GLY A 132 -17.86 3.20 14.42
N GLY A 133 -17.82 4.44 13.95
CA GLY A 133 -17.51 4.78 12.56
C GLY A 133 -18.75 4.91 11.69
N ASP A 134 -18.53 4.77 10.38
CA ASP A 134 -19.50 5.07 9.33
C ASP A 134 -20.65 4.06 9.29
N ASN A 135 -21.78 4.50 8.76
CA ASN A 135 -22.86 3.58 8.37
C ASN A 135 -22.52 2.92 7.03
N PHE A 136 -23.19 1.80 6.73
CA PHE A 136 -23.07 1.17 5.43
C PHE A 136 -23.52 2.17 4.33
N PRO A 137 -22.70 2.41 3.30
CA PRO A 137 -22.99 3.38 2.26
C PRO A 137 -24.15 2.92 1.38
N VAL A 138 -24.81 3.88 0.73
CA VAL A 138 -25.82 3.57 -0.30
C VAL A 138 -25.09 3.04 -1.54
N ILE A 139 -25.45 1.84 -1.98
CA ILE A 139 -24.85 1.23 -3.18
C ILE A 139 -25.34 2.00 -4.43
N PRO A 140 -24.43 2.54 -5.27
CA PRO A 140 -24.79 3.20 -6.51
C PRO A 140 -25.54 2.26 -7.46
N GLU A 141 -26.53 2.78 -8.19
CA GLU A 141 -27.35 2.00 -9.14
C GLU A 141 -26.52 1.31 -10.25
N CYS A 142 -25.32 1.82 -10.55
CA CYS A 142 -24.41 1.21 -11.52
C CYS A 142 -23.74 -0.07 -11.01
N LEU A 143 -23.94 -0.43 -9.74
CA LEU A 143 -23.44 -1.66 -9.14
C LEU A 143 -24.60 -2.57 -8.74
N THR A 144 -24.40 -3.87 -8.93
CA THR A 144 -25.29 -4.89 -8.40
C THR A 144 -24.73 -5.40 -7.08
N GLU A 145 -25.49 -5.24 -6.00
CA GLU A 145 -25.17 -5.89 -4.73
C GLU A 145 -25.36 -7.41 -4.87
N ILE A 146 -24.35 -8.18 -4.48
CA ILE A 146 -24.44 -9.64 -4.36
C ILE A 146 -24.15 -9.98 -2.90
N LYS A 147 -25.13 -10.54 -2.21
CA LYS A 147 -24.97 -11.01 -0.82
C LYS A 147 -24.02 -12.19 -0.79
N GLN A 148 -23.33 -12.37 0.34
CA GLN A 148 -22.41 -13.50 0.51
C GLN A 148 -23.08 -14.86 0.24
N SER A 149 -24.34 -15.04 0.68
CA SER A 149 -25.11 -16.26 0.41
C SER A 149 -25.34 -16.48 -1.09
N GLU A 150 -25.65 -15.42 -1.84
CA GLU A 150 -25.84 -15.46 -3.29
C GLU A 150 -24.52 -15.77 -4.00
N PHE A 151 -23.42 -15.20 -3.54
CA PHE A 151 -22.09 -15.51 -4.05
C PHE A 151 -21.70 -16.98 -3.82
N LEU A 152 -21.99 -17.54 -2.64
CA LEU A 152 -21.70 -18.94 -2.34
C LEU A 152 -22.54 -19.89 -3.22
N MET A 153 -23.83 -19.59 -3.41
CA MET A 153 -24.69 -20.33 -4.34
C MET A 153 -24.16 -20.29 -5.77
N LEU A 154 -23.67 -19.14 -6.23
CA LEU A 154 -23.04 -18.99 -7.56
C LEU A 154 -21.77 -19.85 -7.72
N GLN A 155 -21.12 -20.23 -6.62
CA GLN A 155 -19.97 -21.13 -6.61
C GLN A 155 -20.36 -22.62 -6.52
N GLY A 156 -21.65 -22.94 -6.50
CA GLY A 156 -22.14 -24.31 -6.30
C GLY A 156 -21.90 -24.85 -4.90
N LYS A 157 -21.83 -23.96 -3.90
CA LYS A 157 -21.70 -24.30 -2.47
C LYS A 157 -22.98 -23.99 -1.71
#